data_AF-A0A1G3R210-F1
#
_entry.id   AF-A0A1G3R210-F1
#
_cell.length_a   1.000
_cell.length_b   1.000
_cell.length_c   1.000
_cell.angle_alpha   90.00
_cell.angle_beta   90.00
_cell.angle_gamma   90.00
#
_symmetry.space_group_name_H-M   'P 1'
#
loop_
_entity.id
_entity.type
_entity.pdbx_description
1 polymer ?
#
loop_
_entity_poly.entity_id
_entity_poly.type
_entity_poly.pdbx_seq_one_letter_code
_entity_poly.pdbx_strand_id
1 'polypeptide(L)'
;MDKIMSARVDESVAALLDTLSRKLGRSKKRILEDALRGYAEHAEDGASLDMLDETWGAWHRKESPATTVRRARTALRSSLGRRAP
;
A
#
# COMPACT_ATOMS: atom_id res chain seq x y z
N MET A 1 18.53 6.17 15.84
CA MET A 1 18.71 7.54 16.39
C MET A 1 17.40 7.95 16.99
N ASP A 2 17.41 8.41 18.25
CA ASP A 2 16.17 8.77 18.95
C ASP A 2 15.79 10.23 18.65
N LYS A 3 14.50 10.48 18.44
CA LYS A 3 13.93 11.82 18.26
C LYS A 3 12.99 12.14 19.41
N ILE A 4 13.01 13.37 19.87
CA ILE A 4 12.04 13.88 20.86
C ILE A 4 10.78 14.28 20.11
N MET A 5 9.64 13.76 20.55
CA MET A 5 8.30 14.18 20.09
C MET A 5 7.47 14.61 21.29
N SER A 6 6.62 15.61 21.10
CA SER A 6 5.62 16.02 22.09
C SER A 6 4.26 16.10 21.42
N ALA A 7 3.24 15.58 22.11
CA ALA A 7 1.86 15.61 21.66
C ALA A 7 0.95 15.75 22.88
N ARG A 8 -0.17 16.46 22.72
CA ARG A 8 -1.24 16.47 23.72
C ARG A 8 -2.04 15.19 23.55
N VAL A 9 -2.32 14.51 24.65
CA VAL A 9 -3.13 13.29 24.69
C VAL A 9 -4.13 13.40 25.83
N ASP A 10 -5.25 12.70 25.70
CA ASP A 10 -6.25 12.64 26.76
C ASP A 10 -5.68 11.93 28.00
N GLU A 11 -6.12 12.37 29.17
CA GLU A 11 -5.68 11.82 30.46
C GLU A 11 -5.92 10.31 30.57
N SER A 12 -7.06 9.84 30.04
CA SER A 12 -7.38 8.41 30.01
C SER A 12 -6.36 7.59 29.20
N VAL A 13 -5.84 8.15 28.11
CA VAL A 13 -4.83 7.52 27.25
C VAL A 13 -3.48 7.51 27.97
N ALA A 14 -3.10 8.60 28.64
CA ALA A 14 -1.89 8.64 29.44
C ALA A 14 -1.91 7.61 30.58
N ALA A 15 -3.02 7.52 31.31
CA ALA A 15 -3.22 6.54 32.37
C ALA A 15 -3.19 5.08 31.87
N LEU A 16 -3.76 4.84 30.69
CA LEU A 16 -3.69 3.52 30.04
C LEU A 16 -2.25 3.16 29.68
N LEU A 17 -1.48 4.08 29.09
CA LEU A 17 -0.09 3.86 28.73
C LEU A 17 0.78 3.53 29.96
N ASP A 18 0.52 4.19 31.08
CA ASP A 18 1.20 3.94 32.36
C ASP A 18 0.87 2.54 32.91
N THR A 19 -0.41 2.17 32.84
CA THR A 19 -0.86 0.83 33.26
C THR A 19 -0.22 -0.27 32.40
N LEU A 20 -0.19 -0.08 31.08
CA LEU A 20 0.44 -1.02 30.14
C LEU A 20 1.94 -1.14 30.36
N SER A 21 2.62 -0.02 30.60
CA SER A 21 4.06 0.01 30.89
C SER A 21 4.41 -0.83 32.11
N ARG A 22 3.64 -0.70 33.19
CA ARG A 22 3.81 -1.50 34.41
C ARG A 22 3.49 -2.97 34.18
N LYS A 23 2.38 -3.27 33.51
CA LYS A 23 1.91 -4.65 33.28
C LYS A 23 2.86 -5.45 32.38
N LEU A 24 3.42 -4.82 31.35
CA LEU A 24 4.29 -5.46 30.37
C LEU A 24 5.78 -5.37 30.72
N GLY A 25 6.15 -4.58 31.74
CA GLY A 25 7.55 -4.33 32.08
C GLY A 25 8.33 -3.63 30.96
N ARG A 26 7.66 -2.85 30.11
CA ARG A 26 8.25 -2.15 28.95
C ARG A 26 8.17 -0.65 29.13
N SER A 27 9.11 0.08 28.55
CA SER A 27 9.06 1.54 28.53
C SER A 27 7.89 2.04 27.69
N LYS A 28 7.33 3.20 28.06
CA LYS A 28 6.26 3.89 27.30
C LYS A 28 6.65 4.09 25.84
N LYS A 29 7.93 4.44 25.58
CA LYS A 29 8.52 4.54 24.24
C LYS A 29 8.34 3.23 23.45
N ARG A 30 8.76 2.10 24.03
CA ARG A 30 8.69 0.80 23.34
C ARG A 30 7.25 0.41 23.01
N ILE A 31 6.33 0.67 23.93
CA ILE A 31 4.90 0.40 23.73
C ILE A 31 4.36 1.25 22.56
N LEU A 32 4.67 2.54 22.51
CA LEU A 32 4.24 3.42 21.42
C LEU A 32 4.85 3.01 20.07
N GLU A 33 6.14 2.67 20.03
CA GLU A 33 6.80 2.20 18.81
C GLU A 33 6.20 0.90 18.27
N ASP A 34 5.93 -0.06 19.15
CA ASP A 34 5.32 -1.35 18.77
C ASP A 34 3.88 -1.14 18.30
N ALA A 35 3.10 -0.29 18.97
CA ALA A 35 1.73 0.04 18.56
C ALA A 35 1.68 0.77 17.21
N LEU A 36 2.59 1.72 16.97
CA LEU A 36 2.70 2.42 15.69
C LEU A 36 3.09 1.46 14.56
N ARG A 37 4.00 0.53 14.82
CA ARG A 37 4.37 -0.50 13.83
C ARG A 37 3.19 -1.40 13.51
N GLY A 38 2.48 -1.89 14.53
CA GLY A 38 1.29 -2.72 14.33
C GLY A 38 0.19 -1.96 13.58
N TYR A 39 0.01 -0.66 13.86
CA TYR A 39 -0.93 0.19 13.12
C TYR A 39 -0.50 0.37 11.66
N ALA A 40 0.80 0.55 11.39
CA ALA A 40 1.32 0.65 10.02
C ALA A 40 1.11 -0.65 9.24
N GLU A 41 1.40 -1.80 9.85
CA GLU A 41 1.16 -3.13 9.26
C GLU A 41 -0.33 -3.32 8.93
N HIS A 42 -1.24 -3.01 9.86
CA HIS A 42 -2.69 -3.11 9.60
C HIS A 42 -3.20 -2.07 8.60
N ALA A 43 -2.60 -0.88 8.57
CA ALA A 43 -2.93 0.15 7.60
C ALA A 43 -2.46 -0.23 6.20
N GLU A 44 -1.33 -0.91 6.06
CA GLU A 44 -0.86 -1.50 4.79
C GLU A 44 -1.73 -2.69 4.37
N ASP A 45 -2.17 -3.53 5.30
CA ASP A 45 -3.12 -4.62 5.00
C ASP A 45 -4.50 -4.11 4.54
N GLY A 46 -4.92 -2.93 5.01
CA GLY A 46 -6.14 -2.24 4.55
C GLY A 46 -5.93 -1.33 3.32
N ALA A 47 -4.67 -1.01 3.00
CA ALA A 47 -4.26 -0.14 1.89
C ALA A 47 -3.45 -0.88 0.81
N SER A 48 -3.46 -2.21 0.80
CA SER A 48 -3.08 -2.98 -0.38
C SER A 48 -4.19 -2.82 -1.42
N LEU A 49 -4.25 -1.62 -1.99
CA LEU A 49 -4.57 -1.50 -3.40
C LEU A 49 -3.61 -2.48 -4.06
N ASP A 50 -4.12 -3.62 -4.50
CA ASP A 50 -3.32 -4.55 -5.26
C ASP A 50 -2.94 -3.81 -6.54
N MET A 51 -1.74 -3.22 -6.51
CA MET A 51 -1.20 -2.47 -7.64
C MET A 51 -1.16 -3.36 -8.87
N LEU A 52 -1.05 -4.69 -8.72
CA LEU A 52 -1.15 -5.62 -9.83
C LEU A 52 -2.60 -5.68 -10.32
N ASP A 53 -3.61 -5.78 -9.46
CA ASP A 53 -5.02 -5.76 -9.89
C ASP A 53 -5.40 -4.44 -10.61
N GLU A 54 -4.91 -3.30 -10.11
CA GLU A 54 -5.16 -1.98 -10.69
C GLU A 54 -4.34 -1.70 -11.97
N THR A 55 -3.09 -2.14 -12.04
CA THR A 55 -2.24 -1.94 -13.23
C THR A 55 -2.40 -3.04 -14.27
N TRP A 56 -2.78 -4.25 -13.87
CA TRP A 56 -3.03 -5.40 -14.74
C TRP A 56 -4.50 -5.51 -15.15
N GLY A 57 -5.30 -4.46 -14.98
CA GLY A 57 -6.58 -4.32 -15.69
C GLY A 57 -6.47 -4.52 -17.22
N ALA A 58 -5.26 -4.33 -17.78
CA ALA A 58 -4.92 -4.67 -19.16
C ALA A 58 -4.96 -6.18 -19.48
N TRP A 59 -4.93 -7.06 -18.48
CA TRP A 59 -4.96 -8.52 -18.57
C TRP A 59 -6.37 -9.11 -18.43
N HIS A 60 -7.32 -8.36 -17.87
CA HIS A 60 -8.76 -8.71 -17.83
C HIS A 60 -9.47 -8.40 -19.17
N ARG A 61 -8.92 -8.90 -20.28
CA ARG A 61 -9.53 -8.67 -21.60
C ARG A 61 -10.71 -9.61 -21.83
N LYS A 62 -11.83 -9.04 -22.27
CA LYS A 62 -12.99 -9.80 -22.78
C LYS A 62 -12.66 -10.57 -24.07
N GLU A 63 -11.62 -10.16 -24.80
CA GLU A 63 -11.18 -10.79 -26.04
C GLU A 63 -10.07 -11.81 -25.80
N SER A 64 -10.08 -12.90 -26.58
CA SER A 64 -9.05 -13.93 -26.48
C SER A 64 -7.65 -13.38 -26.84
N PRO A 65 -6.57 -13.98 -26.29
CA PRO A 65 -5.20 -13.57 -26.61
C PRO A 65 -4.90 -13.54 -28.11
N ALA A 66 -5.41 -14.51 -28.87
CA ALA A 66 -5.26 -14.55 -30.33
C ALA A 66 -5.89 -13.33 -31.04
N THR A 67 -7.03 -12.88 -30.54
CA THR A 67 -7.74 -11.70 -31.08
C THR A 67 -6.97 -10.42 -30.79
N THR A 68 -6.43 -10.29 -29.57
CA THR A 68 -5.55 -9.16 -29.20
C THR A 68 -4.36 -9.07 -30.14
N VAL A 69 -3.62 -10.18 -30.31
CA VAL A 69 -2.39 -10.21 -31.13
C VAL A 69 -2.68 -9.82 -32.56
N ARG A 70 -3.80 -10.30 -33.12
CA ARG A 70 -4.23 -9.93 -34.47
C ARG A 70 -4.51 -8.43 -34.58
N ARG A 71 -5.27 -7.85 -33.64
CA ARG A 71 -5.59 -6.41 -33.64
C ARG A 71 -4.34 -5.53 -33.50
N ALA A 72 -3.43 -5.89 -32.60
CA ALA A 72 -2.18 -5.16 -32.39
C ALA A 72 -1.32 -5.16 -33.66
N ARG A 73 -1.19 -6.31 -34.34
CA ARG A 73 -0.46 -6.42 -35.61
C ARG A 73 -1.09 -5.60 -36.72
N THR A 74 -2.42 -5.61 -36.84
CA THR A 74 -3.13 -4.79 -37.84
C THR A 74 -2.92 -3.30 -37.58
N ALA A 75 -3.11 -2.84 -36.33
CA ALA A 75 -2.92 -1.44 -35.97
C ALA A 75 -1.49 -0.96 -36.22
N LEU A 76 -0.49 -1.78 -35.86
CA LEU A 76 0.92 -1.50 -36.12
C LEU A 76 1.23 -1.45 -37.62
N ARG A 77 0.70 -2.39 -38.41
CA ARG A 77 0.90 -2.39 -39.86
C ARG A 77 0.27 -1.15 -40.51
N SER A 78 -0.91 -0.75 -40.05
CA SER A 78 -1.59 0.46 -40.53
C SER A 78 -0.90 1.76 -40.13
N SER A 79 -0.25 1.80 -38.95
CA SER A 79 0.52 2.98 -38.53
C SER A 79 1.86 3.09 -39.28
N LEU A 80 2.52 1.97 -39.55
CA LEU A 80 3.76 1.91 -40.33
C LEU A 80 3.52 2.15 -41.82
N GLY A 81 2.40 1.68 -42.37
CA GLY A 81 1.99 1.96 -43.75
C GLY A 81 1.67 3.44 -44.02
N ARG A 82 1.41 4.23 -42.97
CA ARG A 82 1.18 5.69 -43.06
C ARG A 82 2.49 6.50 -43.10
N ARG A 83 3.65 5.85 -42.99
CA ARG A 83 5.01 6.42 -43.08
C ARG A 83 5.86 5.79 -44.20
N ALA A 84 5.23 5.15 -45.19
CA ALA A 84 5.95 4.79 -46.41
C ALA A 84 6.07 6.07 -47.28
N PRO A 85 7.28 6.46 -47.74
CA PRO A 85 7.43 7.52 -48.73
C PRO A 85 6.76 7.16 -50.06
#